data_AF-H9WX07-F1
#
_entry.id   AF-H9WX07-F1
#
_cell.length_a   1.000
_cell.length_b   1.000
_cell.length_c   1.000
_cell.angle_alpha   90.00
_cell.angle_beta   90.00
_cell.angle_gamma   90.00
#
_symmetry.space_group_name_H-M   'P 1'
#
loop_
_entity.id
_entity.type
_entity.pdbx_description
1 polymer ?
#
loop_
_entity_poly.entity_id
_entity_poly.type
_entity_poly.pdbx_seq_one_letter_code
_entity_poly.pdbx_strand_id
1 'polypeptide(L)'
;PGMIGYWPEKAVTFIDNHDTGSTQCHWPFPPHKVMLGYVYILTHPGIPCIFYDHFFDWGLGEKITELVAIRRRNNIRGNSRCTILVADGDLYMVSIDDNKLIVKIGPRFDIGGLAPSSQDFDIVAVGHEYCVWEKKSS
;
A
#
# COMPACT_ATOMS: atom_id res chain seq x y z
N PRO A 1 -13.48 11.74 0.42
CA PRO A 1 -12.70 10.78 1.24
C PRO A 1 -13.60 9.64 1.74
N GLY A 2 -13.13 8.38 1.63
CA GLY A 2 -13.80 7.23 2.26
C GLY A 2 -13.57 7.18 3.78
N MET A 3 -14.05 6.12 4.45
CA MET A 3 -13.97 6.02 5.92
C MET A 3 -12.53 6.06 6.46
N ILE A 4 -11.55 5.52 5.71
CA ILE A 4 -10.12 5.65 6.02
C ILE A 4 -9.64 7.12 6.11
N GLY A 5 -10.24 8.03 5.34
CA GLY A 5 -9.88 9.45 5.40
C GLY A 5 -10.56 10.22 6.53
N TYR A 6 -11.65 9.68 7.09
CA TYR A 6 -12.47 10.36 8.10
C TYR A 6 -12.24 9.79 9.51
N TRP A 7 -12.19 8.47 9.64
CA TRP A 7 -12.00 7.77 10.91
C TRP A 7 -11.19 6.47 10.72
N PRO A 8 -9.89 6.57 10.43
CA PRO A 8 -9.09 5.41 10.03
C PRO A 8 -9.01 4.33 11.11
N GLU A 9 -9.04 4.68 12.39
CA GLU A 9 -9.07 3.70 13.50
C GLU A 9 -10.30 2.77 13.50
N LYS A 10 -11.36 3.14 12.79
CA LYS A 10 -12.58 2.34 12.63
C LYS A 10 -12.66 1.69 11.24
N ALA A 11 -11.64 1.87 10.40
CA ALA A 11 -11.62 1.38 9.03
C ALA A 11 -10.90 0.04 8.93
N VAL A 12 -11.65 -1.04 8.72
CA VAL A 12 -11.07 -2.29 8.21
C VAL A 12 -11.03 -2.22 6.69
N THR A 13 -9.83 -2.24 6.13
CA THR A 13 -9.61 -2.16 4.67
C THR A 13 -9.31 -3.54 4.11
N PHE A 14 -9.80 -3.84 2.92
CA PHE A 14 -9.59 -5.13 2.25
C PHE A 14 -9.58 -4.92 0.73
N ILE A 15 -9.02 -5.90 0.00
CA ILE A 15 -9.01 -5.90 -1.47
C ILE A 15 -10.20 -6.67 -2.01
N ASP A 16 -10.39 -7.88 -1.52
CA ASP A 16 -11.53 -8.73 -1.81
C ASP A 16 -11.91 -9.55 -0.57
N ASN A 17 -13.09 -10.16 -0.63
CA ASN A 17 -13.53 -11.22 0.27
C ASN A 17 -14.22 -12.34 -0.54
N HIS A 18 -14.86 -13.29 0.16
CA HIS A 18 -15.53 -14.43 -0.47
C HIS A 18 -16.78 -14.08 -1.30
N ASP A 19 -17.35 -12.88 -1.12
CA ASP A 19 -18.48 -12.35 -1.90
C ASP A 19 -18.01 -11.50 -3.08
N THR A 20 -17.09 -10.56 -2.83
CA THR A 20 -16.61 -9.63 -3.86
C THR A 20 -15.71 -10.33 -4.87
N GLY A 21 -14.83 -11.20 -4.40
CA GLY A 21 -13.92 -12.01 -5.20
C GLY A 21 -14.29 -13.49 -5.17
N SER A 22 -13.27 -14.36 -5.19
CA SER A 22 -13.42 -15.81 -5.20
C SER A 22 -14.40 -16.30 -6.29
N THR A 23 -15.20 -17.32 -6.00
CA THR A 23 -16.16 -17.90 -6.95
C THR A 23 -17.45 -17.09 -7.12
N GLN A 24 -17.82 -16.25 -6.14
CA GLN A 24 -19.00 -15.38 -6.26
C GLN A 24 -18.75 -14.22 -7.20
N CYS A 25 -17.58 -13.59 -7.09
CA CYS A 25 -17.09 -12.59 -8.04
C CYS A 25 -18.11 -11.44 -8.26
N HIS A 26 -18.82 -11.03 -7.20
CA HIS A 26 -19.84 -9.99 -7.31
C HIS A 26 -19.24 -8.63 -7.63
N TRP A 27 -18.02 -8.36 -7.16
CA TRP A 27 -17.33 -7.11 -7.41
C TRP A 27 -15.80 -7.26 -7.27
N PRO A 28 -15.15 -8.03 -8.16
CA PRO A 28 -13.75 -8.40 -7.99
C PRO A 28 -12.84 -7.18 -8.17
N PHE A 29 -11.76 -7.11 -7.40
CA PHE A 29 -10.70 -6.15 -7.67
C PHE A 29 -10.04 -6.46 -9.03
N PRO A 30 -9.57 -5.46 -9.81
CA PRO A 30 -8.89 -5.72 -11.07
C PRO A 30 -7.70 -6.69 -10.89
N PRO A 31 -7.69 -7.89 -11.50
CA PRO A 31 -6.74 -8.95 -11.14
C PRO A 31 -5.26 -8.57 -11.32
N HIS A 32 -4.97 -7.79 -12.35
CA HIS A 32 -3.61 -7.30 -12.66
C HIS A 32 -3.14 -6.16 -11.75
N LYS A 33 -4.00 -5.65 -10.85
CA LYS A 33 -3.70 -4.55 -9.91
C LYS A 33 -3.80 -4.96 -8.45
N VAL A 34 -4.08 -6.22 -8.13
CA VAL A 34 -4.26 -6.69 -6.73
C VAL A 34 -3.09 -6.30 -5.83
N MET A 35 -1.84 -6.43 -6.32
CA MET A 35 -0.66 -6.00 -5.56
C MET A 35 -0.64 -4.50 -5.28
N LEU A 36 -1.14 -3.65 -6.19
CA LEU A 36 -1.25 -2.21 -5.95
C LEU A 36 -2.24 -1.91 -4.82
N GLY A 37 -3.35 -2.65 -4.78
CA GLY A 37 -4.29 -2.63 -3.66
C GLY A 37 -3.61 -3.00 -2.34
N TYR A 38 -2.85 -4.10 -2.30
CA TYR A 38 -2.14 -4.51 -1.10
C TYR A 38 -1.09 -3.50 -0.64
N VAL A 39 -0.32 -2.92 -1.57
CA VAL A 39 0.61 -1.81 -1.25
C VAL A 39 -0.15 -0.68 -0.58
N TYR A 40 -1.33 -0.30 -1.08
CA TYR A 40 -2.17 0.71 -0.44
C TYR A 40 -2.56 0.30 0.98
N ILE A 41 -3.34 -0.78 1.15
CA ILE A 41 -3.93 -1.10 2.47
C ILE A 41 -2.88 -1.47 3.53
N LEU A 42 -1.73 -2.03 3.15
CA LEU A 42 -0.68 -2.44 4.09
C LEU A 42 0.26 -1.29 4.48
N THR A 43 0.34 -0.22 3.69
CA THR A 43 1.17 0.96 4.02
C THR A 43 0.37 2.11 4.63
N HIS A 44 -0.95 2.14 4.45
CA HIS A 44 -1.81 3.25 4.85
C HIS A 44 -2.39 3.09 6.27
N PRO A 45 -3.05 4.15 6.80
CA PRO A 45 -3.85 4.05 8.02
C PRO A 45 -4.99 3.02 7.87
N GLY A 46 -5.67 2.72 8.98
CA GLY A 46 -6.67 1.65 9.03
C GLY A 46 -6.11 0.28 9.41
N ILE A 47 -7.01 -0.71 9.41
CA ILE A 47 -6.77 -2.08 9.85
C ILE A 47 -6.89 -2.99 8.61
N PRO A 48 -5.77 -3.35 7.97
CA PRO A 48 -5.83 -4.14 6.75
C PRO A 48 -6.24 -5.59 7.04
N CYS A 49 -7.09 -6.12 6.16
CA CYS A 49 -7.50 -7.52 6.08
C CYS A 49 -6.95 -8.12 4.79
N ILE A 50 -6.26 -9.26 4.92
CA ILE A 50 -5.65 -9.99 3.81
C ILE A 50 -6.59 -11.13 3.39
N PHE A 51 -6.86 -11.23 2.09
CA PHE A 51 -7.71 -12.27 1.55
C PHE A 51 -6.93 -13.57 1.31
N TYR A 52 -7.56 -14.71 1.60
CA TYR A 52 -6.92 -16.04 1.57
C TYR A 52 -6.35 -16.39 0.20
N ASP A 53 -7.17 -16.36 -0.85
CA ASP A 53 -6.79 -16.79 -2.20
C ASP A 53 -5.59 -15.98 -2.71
N HIS A 54 -5.59 -14.67 -2.44
CA HIS A 54 -4.48 -13.80 -2.81
C HIS A 54 -3.18 -14.20 -2.11
N PHE A 55 -3.25 -14.57 -0.83
CA PHE A 55 -2.08 -14.89 -0.03
C PHE A 55 -1.52 -16.29 -0.34
N PHE A 56 -2.37 -17.30 -0.41
CA PHE A 56 -1.94 -18.70 -0.53
C PHE A 56 -1.98 -19.25 -1.96
N ASP A 57 -2.97 -18.84 -2.78
CA ASP A 57 -3.23 -19.50 -4.07
C ASP A 57 -2.70 -18.71 -5.28
N TRP A 58 -2.63 -17.38 -5.18
CA TRP A 58 -2.25 -16.50 -6.29
C TRP A 58 -0.74 -16.20 -6.36
N GLY A 59 0.06 -16.82 -5.49
CA GLY A 59 1.51 -16.61 -5.44
C GLY A 59 1.95 -15.22 -4.99
N LEU A 60 1.08 -14.47 -4.29
CA LEU A 60 1.40 -13.12 -3.78
C LEU A 60 1.86 -13.12 -2.32
N GLY A 61 1.80 -14.26 -1.63
CA GLY A 61 2.07 -14.39 -0.20
C GLY A 61 3.41 -13.82 0.25
N GLU A 62 4.49 -14.04 -0.51
CA GLU A 62 5.82 -13.50 -0.17
C GLU A 62 5.83 -11.96 -0.19
N LYS A 63 5.28 -11.35 -1.24
CA LYS A 63 5.21 -9.87 -1.37
C LYS A 63 4.28 -9.25 -0.34
N ILE A 64 3.16 -9.90 -0.04
CA ILE A 64 2.26 -9.46 1.03
C ILE A 64 2.97 -9.55 2.39
N THR A 65 3.73 -10.61 2.64
CA THR A 65 4.52 -10.78 3.87
C THR A 65 5.59 -9.71 4.02
N GLU A 66 6.27 -9.34 2.94
CA GLU A 66 7.23 -8.22 2.91
C GLU A 66 6.56 -6.90 3.30
N LEU A 67 5.41 -6.57 2.70
CA LEU A 67 4.65 -5.35 3.03
C LEU A 67 4.16 -5.34 4.49
N VAL A 68 3.74 -6.50 5.02
CA VAL A 68 3.39 -6.64 6.44
C VAL A 68 4.61 -6.40 7.34
N ALA A 69 5.78 -6.91 6.98
CA ALA A 69 7.01 -6.67 7.73
C ALA A 69 7.40 -5.18 7.74
N ILE A 70 7.30 -4.51 6.59
CA ILE A 70 7.51 -3.06 6.46
C ILE A 70 6.53 -2.29 7.36
N ARG A 71 5.22 -2.61 7.30
CA ARG A 71 4.20 -2.00 8.15
C ARG A 71 4.55 -2.11 9.63
N ARG A 72 4.92 -3.32 10.06
CA ARG A 72 5.21 -3.64 11.47
C ARG A 72 6.46 -2.93 11.96
N ARG A 73 7.57 -2.98 11.22
CA ARG A 73 8.86 -2.40 11.68
C ARG A 73 8.84 -0.86 11.71
N ASN A 74 8.01 -0.22 10.87
CA ASN A 74 7.76 1.22 10.94
C ASN A 74 6.69 1.62 11.95
N ASN A 75 6.07 0.65 12.62
CA ASN A 75 4.97 0.87 13.56
C ASN A 75 3.84 1.69 12.92
N ILE A 76 3.47 1.38 11.67
CA ILE A 76 2.31 1.97 11.00
C ILE A 76 1.05 1.36 11.59
N ARG A 77 0.14 2.22 12.07
CA ARG A 77 -1.05 1.84 12.84
C ARG A 77 -2.32 2.31 12.16
N GLY A 78 -3.45 1.87 12.73
CA GLY A 78 -4.78 2.33 12.33
C GLY A 78 -4.93 3.86 12.33
N ASN A 79 -4.15 4.58 13.13
CA ASN A 79 -4.21 6.04 13.26
C ASN A 79 -2.98 6.78 12.74
N SER A 80 -2.12 6.09 11.99
CA SER A 80 -1.01 6.75 11.31
C SER A 80 -1.53 7.89 10.43
N ARG A 81 -0.69 8.89 10.19
CA ARG A 81 -1.03 10.03 9.35
C ARG A 81 -0.60 9.77 7.92
N CYS A 82 -1.39 10.28 7.00
CA CYS A 82 -1.20 10.13 5.57
C CYS A 82 -1.22 11.52 4.93
N THR A 83 -0.15 11.86 4.23
CA THR A 83 -0.01 13.13 3.49
C THR A 83 0.14 12.80 2.01
N ILE A 84 -0.90 13.09 1.23
CA ILE A 84 -0.88 12.90 -0.22
C ILE A 84 0.09 13.91 -0.84
N LEU A 85 1.07 13.41 -1.58
CA LEU A 85 2.05 14.22 -2.31
C LEU A 85 1.60 14.45 -3.75
N VAL A 86 1.06 13.41 -4.40
CA VAL A 86 0.52 13.44 -5.77
C VAL A 86 -0.69 12.52 -5.88
N ALA A 87 -1.71 12.94 -6.63
CA ALA A 87 -2.90 12.15 -6.96
C ALA A 87 -3.35 12.42 -8.40
N ASP A 88 -2.58 11.90 -9.35
CA ASP A 88 -2.86 11.94 -10.78
C ASP A 88 -3.41 10.58 -11.28
N GLY A 89 -3.89 10.51 -12.51
CA GLY A 89 -4.45 9.28 -13.10
C GLY A 89 -3.45 8.13 -13.25
N ASP A 90 -2.15 8.43 -13.37
CA ASP A 90 -1.05 7.49 -13.58
C ASP A 90 -0.01 7.50 -12.43
N LEU A 91 -0.19 8.35 -11.42
CA LEU A 91 0.68 8.46 -10.26
C LEU A 91 -0.08 8.82 -8.99
N TYR A 92 -0.03 7.94 -8.00
CA TYR A 92 -0.36 8.23 -6.62
C TYR A 92 0.90 8.15 -5.76
N MET A 93 1.23 9.23 -5.06
CA MET A 93 2.34 9.27 -4.11
C MET A 93 1.90 9.82 -2.76
N VAL A 94 2.43 9.21 -1.70
CA VAL A 94 2.01 9.50 -0.33
C VAL A 94 3.16 9.35 0.65
N SER A 95 3.18 10.21 1.66
CA SER A 95 4.02 10.09 2.85
C SER A 95 3.21 9.60 4.04
N ILE A 96 3.74 8.64 4.78
CA ILE A 96 3.11 8.05 5.97
C ILE A 96 3.93 8.42 7.21
N ASP A 97 3.25 8.87 8.27
CA ASP A 97 3.82 9.24 9.58
C ASP A 97 5.07 10.12 9.46
N ASP A 98 4.92 11.32 8.89
CA ASP A 98 6.00 12.31 8.79
C ASP A 98 7.25 11.76 8.07
N ASN A 99 7.02 11.12 6.92
CA ASN A 99 8.04 10.52 6.05
C ASN A 99 8.74 9.29 6.64
N LYS A 100 8.12 8.50 7.52
CA LYS A 100 8.64 7.14 7.82
C LYS A 100 8.64 6.28 6.55
N LEU A 101 7.54 6.32 5.81
CA LEU A 101 7.41 5.69 4.51
C LEU A 101 7.02 6.72 3.45
N ILE A 102 7.57 6.54 2.25
CA ILE A 102 7.03 7.15 1.03
C ILE A 102 6.60 6.00 0.12
N VAL A 103 5.42 6.11 -0.47
CA VAL A 103 4.83 5.06 -1.30
C VAL A 103 4.42 5.65 -2.63
N LYS A 104 4.77 4.97 -3.72
CA LYS A 104 4.36 5.26 -5.09
C LYS A 104 3.54 4.11 -5.64
N ILE A 105 2.41 4.43 -6.26
CA ILE A 105 1.52 3.50 -6.95
C ILE A 105 1.15 4.11 -8.31
N GLY A 106 1.15 3.30 -9.37
CA GLY A 106 0.72 3.68 -10.72
C GLY A 106 1.83 3.54 -11.77
N PRO A 107 1.49 3.60 -13.06
CA PRO A 107 2.40 3.28 -14.15
C PRO A 107 3.48 4.34 -14.42
N ARG A 108 3.35 5.58 -13.93
CA ARG A 108 4.35 6.63 -14.19
C ARG A 108 5.73 6.21 -13.66
N PHE A 109 6.67 5.97 -14.57
CA PHE A 109 8.02 5.51 -14.20
C PHE A 109 8.89 6.70 -13.78
N ASP A 110 8.98 7.73 -14.61
CA ASP A 110 9.72 8.94 -14.31
C ASP A 110 8.92 9.86 -13.40
N ILE A 111 9.37 9.97 -12.16
CA ILE A 111 8.81 10.86 -11.14
C ILE A 111 9.72 12.07 -10.87
N GLY A 112 10.86 12.19 -11.58
CA GLY A 112 11.79 13.30 -11.50
C GLY A 112 12.13 13.72 -10.07
N GLY A 113 11.98 15.02 -9.79
CA GLY A 113 12.26 15.62 -8.48
C GLY A 113 11.33 15.19 -7.34
N LEU A 114 10.31 14.36 -7.60
CA LEU A 114 9.48 13.77 -6.54
C LEU A 114 10.13 12.54 -5.90
N ALA A 115 11.14 11.94 -6.55
CA ALA A 115 11.83 10.78 -6.01
C ALA A 115 12.49 11.12 -4.65
N PRO A 116 12.29 10.29 -3.60
CA PRO A 116 12.99 10.48 -2.33
C PRO A 116 14.50 10.42 -2.50
N SER A 117 15.23 11.25 -1.74
CA SER A 117 16.69 11.25 -1.69
C SER A 117 17.23 9.89 -1.27
N SER A 118 18.15 9.31 -2.06
CA SER A 118 18.81 8.05 -1.73
C SER A 118 19.77 8.15 -0.54
N GLN A 119 20.12 9.38 -0.12
CA GLN A 119 20.89 9.59 1.11
C GLN A 119 20.03 9.37 2.35
N ASP A 120 18.73 9.66 2.27
CA ASP A 120 17.82 9.66 3.42
C ASP A 120 16.88 8.45 3.43
N PHE A 121 16.68 7.78 2.30
CA PHE A 121 15.73 6.68 2.13
C PHE A 121 16.35 5.46 1.46
N ASP A 122 15.88 4.28 1.87
CA ASP A 122 16.12 3.00 1.20
C ASP A 122 14.86 2.53 0.46
N ILE A 123 15.04 1.90 -0.70
CA ILE A 123 13.95 1.16 -1.36
C ILE A 123 13.79 -0.16 -0.62
N VAL A 124 12.59 -0.41 -0.09
CA VAL A 124 12.31 -1.57 0.75
C VAL A 124 11.30 -2.55 0.18
N ALA A 125 10.55 -2.13 -0.84
CA ALA A 125 9.76 -3.01 -1.68
C ALA A 125 9.56 -2.37 -3.06
N VAL A 126 9.64 -3.17 -4.12
CA VAL A 126 9.42 -2.71 -5.49
C VAL A 126 8.74 -3.83 -6.30
N GLY A 127 7.85 -3.44 -7.21
CA GLY A 127 7.20 -4.38 -8.11
C GLY A 127 6.52 -3.66 -9.27
N HIS A 128 5.66 -4.39 -9.97
CA HIS A 128 4.92 -3.84 -11.11
C HIS A 128 4.11 -2.62 -10.67
N GLU A 129 4.49 -1.44 -11.16
CA GLU A 129 3.83 -0.14 -10.91
C GLU A 129 3.83 0.36 -9.46
N TYR A 130 4.67 -0.17 -8.56
CA TYR A 130 4.83 0.38 -7.22
C TYR A 130 6.26 0.41 -6.72
N CYS A 131 6.53 1.33 -5.80
CA CYS A 131 7.77 1.40 -5.05
C CYS A 131 7.49 1.94 -3.64
N VAL A 132 8.15 1.37 -2.64
CA VAL A 132 8.05 1.78 -1.23
C VAL A 132 9.45 2.14 -0.74
N TRP A 133 9.58 3.35 -0.21
CA TRP A 133 10.79 3.84 0.43
C TRP A 133 10.60 3.93 1.94
N GLU A 134 11.62 3.54 2.69
CA GLU A 134 11.70 3.66 4.14
C GLU A 134 12.80 4.66 4.49
N LYS A 135 12.52 5.54 5.44
CA LYS A 135 13.52 6.50 5.92
C LYS A 135 14.62 5.76 6.68
N LYS A 136 15.88 6.06 6.37
CA LYS A 136 17.04 5.54 7.08
C LYS A 136 17.00 5.98 8.53
N SER A 137 17.25 5.03 9.44
CA SER A 137 17.53 5.34 10.84
C SER A 137 18.81 6.16 10.91
N SER A 138 18.75 7.32 11.54
CA SER A 138 19.94 8.10 11.92
C SER A 138 20.70 7.43 13.06
#